data_AF-A0A3N5PZD9-F1
#
_entry.id   AF-A0A3N5PZD9-F1
#
_cell.length_a   1.000
_cell.length_b   1.000
_cell.length_c   1.000
_cell.angle_alpha   90.00
_cell.angle_beta   90.00
_cell.angle_gamma   90.00
#
_symmetry.space_group_name_H-M   'P 1'
#
loop_
_entity.id
_entity.type
_entity.pdbx_description
1 polymer ?
#
loop_
_entity_poly.entity_id
_entity_poly.type
_entity_poly.pdbx_seq_one_letter_code
_entity_poly.pdbx_strand_id
1 'polypeptide(L)'
;MFGIPLRGLHVYVNGTATMKIKLGGLITVANASGPIMDRGETVTFFNDMCLIAPETLIDTAIRWQENSEETVDASMNVNSITIQARLYVDNEGDLVNFTSDDRSMSSDGKNYVNARWSTPCSQHTVHNGRRLPRYGEACWDLPSGSLSYARFNITRF
;
A
#
# COMPACT_ATOMS: atom_id res chain seq x y z
N MET A 1 -6.27 -24.77 -4.55
CA MET A 1 -6.71 -23.81 -5.59
C MET A 1 -6.96 -24.60 -6.87
N PHE A 2 -8.16 -24.54 -7.46
CA PHE A 2 -8.67 -25.48 -8.51
C PHE A 2 -8.01 -25.41 -9.90
N GLY A 3 -6.79 -24.88 -10.02
CA GLY A 3 -6.08 -24.77 -11.31
C GLY A 3 -6.67 -23.75 -12.31
N ILE A 4 -7.76 -23.07 -11.97
CA ILE A 4 -8.37 -22.03 -12.82
C ILE A 4 -7.63 -20.71 -12.59
N PRO A 5 -7.13 -20.02 -13.64
CA PRO A 5 -6.36 -18.80 -13.49
C PRO A 5 -7.25 -17.62 -13.08
N LEU A 6 -6.73 -16.76 -12.20
CA LEU A 6 -7.24 -15.41 -11.98
C LEU A 6 -6.42 -14.42 -12.80
N ARG A 7 -7.09 -13.54 -13.54
CA ARG A 7 -6.45 -12.45 -14.30
C ARG A 7 -6.88 -11.12 -13.72
N GLY A 8 -5.93 -10.35 -13.19
CA GLY A 8 -6.12 -8.99 -12.70
C GLY A 8 -5.52 -7.98 -13.67
N LEU A 9 -6.28 -6.95 -14.02
CA LEU A 9 -5.75 -5.71 -14.57
C LEU A 9 -5.95 -4.62 -13.52
N HIS A 10 -4.86 -3.97 -13.13
CA HIS A 10 -4.86 -2.88 -12.18
C HIS A 10 -4.15 -1.68 -12.82
N VAL A 11 -4.80 -0.53 -12.85
CA VAL A 11 -4.28 0.69 -13.48
C VAL A 11 -4.43 1.83 -12.50
N TYR A 12 -3.36 2.58 -12.29
CA TYR A 12 -3.36 3.84 -11.55
C TYR A 12 -2.61 4.90 -12.37
N VAL A 13 -3.31 5.97 -12.77
CA VAL A 13 -2.73 7.05 -13.56
C VAL A 13 -3.32 8.36 -13.09
N ASN A 14 -2.48 9.32 -12.71
CA ASN A 14 -2.87 10.68 -12.31
C ASN A 14 -4.03 10.69 -11.30
N GLY A 15 -3.96 9.86 -10.26
CA GLY A 15 -5.01 9.81 -9.23
C GLY A 15 -6.29 9.06 -9.62
N THR A 16 -6.34 8.39 -10.77
CA THR A 16 -7.48 7.54 -11.16
C THR A 16 -7.08 6.08 -11.18
N ALA A 17 -7.83 5.25 -10.45
CA ALA A 17 -7.58 3.84 -10.24
C ALA A 17 -8.71 2.97 -10.78
N THR A 18 -8.34 1.87 -11.43
CA THR A 18 -9.29 0.82 -11.83
C THR A 18 -8.71 -0.56 -11.58
N MET A 19 -9.51 -1.47 -11.04
CA MET A 19 -9.12 -2.87 -10.86
C MET A 19 -10.20 -3.78 -11.43
N LYS A 20 -9.79 -4.71 -12.29
CA LYS A 20 -10.68 -5.72 -12.88
C LYS A 20 -10.07 -7.11 -12.73
N ILE A 21 -10.78 -7.98 -12.01
CA ILE A 21 -10.36 -9.36 -11.78
C ILE A 21 -11.35 -10.31 -12.45
N LYS A 22 -10.82 -11.26 -13.24
CA LYS A 22 -11.59 -12.30 -13.92
C LYS A 22 -11.11 -13.70 -13.58
N LEU A 23 -12.04 -14.59 -13.27
CA LEU A 23 -11.82 -16.03 -13.15
C LEU A 23 -11.87 -16.69 -14.54
N GLY A 24 -10.83 -17.45 -14.88
CA GLY A 24 -10.67 -18.09 -16.19
C GLY A 24 -10.56 -17.09 -17.36
N GLY A 25 -10.40 -15.80 -17.09
CA GLY A 25 -10.50 -14.73 -18.09
C GLY A 25 -11.93 -14.43 -18.58
N LEU A 26 -12.94 -15.14 -18.08
CA LEU A 26 -14.32 -15.07 -18.55
C LEU A 26 -15.25 -14.38 -17.55
N ILE A 27 -15.25 -14.85 -16.30
CA ILE A 27 -16.20 -14.42 -15.28
C ILE A 27 -15.58 -13.30 -14.44
N THR A 28 -16.19 -12.12 -14.45
CA THR A 28 -15.74 -10.99 -13.61
C THR A 28 -16.08 -11.25 -12.14
N VAL A 29 -15.07 -11.25 -11.28
CA VAL A 29 -15.22 -11.44 -9.83
C VAL A 29 -15.01 -10.16 -9.04
N ALA A 30 -14.24 -9.20 -9.59
CA ALA A 30 -14.13 -7.85 -9.05
C ALA A 30 -14.03 -6.83 -10.19
N ASN A 31 -14.65 -5.67 -10.00
CA ASN A 31 -14.57 -4.54 -10.93
C ASN A 31 -14.72 -3.23 -10.15
N ALA A 32 -13.60 -2.68 -9.72
CA ALA A 32 -13.51 -1.50 -8.86
C ALA A 32 -13.06 -0.27 -9.64
N SER A 33 -13.67 0.87 -9.36
CA SER A 33 -13.32 2.19 -9.90
C SER A 33 -13.98 3.30 -9.09
N GLY A 34 -13.50 4.53 -9.24
CA GLY A 34 -14.11 5.72 -8.65
C GLY A 34 -13.48 6.12 -7.32
N PRO A 35 -14.03 7.14 -6.63
CA PRO A 35 -13.30 7.89 -5.61
C PRO A 35 -12.73 7.06 -4.45
N ILE A 36 -13.41 5.98 -4.04
CA ILE A 36 -12.94 5.10 -2.97
C ILE A 36 -11.73 4.27 -3.45
N MET A 37 -11.79 3.76 -4.69
CA MET A 37 -10.68 3.04 -5.31
C MET A 37 -9.50 3.97 -5.55
N ASP A 38 -9.77 5.18 -6.06
CA ASP A 38 -8.76 6.22 -6.31
C ASP A 38 -8.00 6.55 -5.03
N ARG A 39 -8.71 6.86 -3.93
CA ARG A 39 -8.10 7.15 -2.62
C ARG A 39 -7.27 5.98 -2.10
N GLY A 40 -7.83 4.76 -2.13
CA GLY A 40 -7.14 3.57 -1.65
C GLY A 40 -5.91 3.20 -2.46
N GLU A 41 -5.91 3.48 -3.77
CA GLU A 41 -4.76 3.25 -4.62
C GLU A 41 -3.70 4.33 -4.46
N THR A 42 -4.08 5.58 -4.19
CA THR A 42 -3.11 6.62 -3.77
C THR A 42 -2.37 6.21 -2.50
N VAL A 43 -3.05 5.59 -1.52
CA VAL A 43 -2.40 5.02 -0.32
C VAL A 43 -1.40 3.92 -0.72
N THR A 44 -1.81 2.99 -1.59
CA THR A 44 -0.94 1.88 -2.03
C THR A 44 0.29 2.40 -2.78
N PHE A 45 0.09 3.36 -3.68
CA PHE A 45 1.17 4.01 -4.41
C PHE A 45 2.15 4.73 -3.47
N PHE A 46 1.65 5.49 -2.50
CA PHE A 46 2.51 6.17 -1.53
C PHE A 46 3.28 5.20 -0.64
N ASN A 47 2.65 4.10 -0.23
CA ASN A 47 3.33 3.02 0.47
C ASN A 47 4.48 2.41 -0.36
N ASP A 48 4.24 2.14 -1.65
CA ASP A 48 5.26 1.58 -2.53
C ASP A 48 6.43 2.56 -2.74
N MET A 49 6.15 3.87 -2.84
CA MET A 49 7.19 4.90 -2.81
C MET A 49 8.05 4.80 -1.55
N CYS A 50 7.44 4.60 -0.38
CA CYS A 50 8.15 4.46 0.88
C CYS A 50 9.01 3.19 0.95
N LEU A 51 8.50 2.06 0.45
CA LEU A 51 9.16 0.75 0.60
C LEU A 51 10.24 0.47 -0.46
N ILE A 52 9.99 0.84 -1.72
CA ILE A 52 10.79 0.35 -2.86
C ILE A 52 11.34 1.44 -3.76
N ALA A 53 10.89 2.69 -3.61
CA ALA A 53 11.39 3.83 -4.39
C ALA A 53 11.60 5.08 -3.51
N PRO A 54 12.38 5.00 -2.42
CA PRO A 54 12.45 6.05 -1.41
C PRO A 54 12.98 7.39 -1.96
N GLU A 55 13.70 7.41 -3.07
CA GLU A 55 14.14 8.67 -3.71
C GLU A 55 12.96 9.54 -4.19
N THR A 56 11.79 8.95 -4.39
CA THR A 56 10.58 9.68 -4.76
C THR A 56 10.00 10.48 -3.59
N LEU A 57 10.44 10.25 -2.36
CA LEU A 57 9.92 10.91 -1.15
C LEU A 57 10.29 12.39 -1.02
N ILE A 58 11.18 12.89 -1.89
CA ILE A 58 11.50 14.33 -2.01
C ILE A 58 10.45 15.11 -2.81
N ASP A 59 9.43 14.44 -3.35
CA ASP A 59 8.38 15.08 -4.14
C ASP A 59 7.59 16.10 -3.31
N THR A 60 7.38 17.29 -3.90
CA THR A 60 6.62 18.39 -3.28
C THR A 60 5.15 18.09 -3.02
N ALA A 61 4.61 17.03 -3.63
CA ALA A 61 3.28 16.52 -3.36
C ALA A 61 3.13 15.96 -1.94
N ILE A 62 4.24 15.62 -1.28
CA ILE A 62 4.29 15.05 0.06
C ILE A 62 4.59 16.15 1.08
N ARG A 63 3.82 16.16 2.17
CA ARG A 63 4.09 16.99 3.35
C ARG A 63 4.36 16.08 4.52
N TRP A 64 5.40 16.41 5.27
CA TRP A 64 5.87 15.65 6.40
C TRP A 64 5.62 16.42 7.70
N GLN A 65 5.22 15.70 8.74
CA GLN A 65 5.10 16.17 10.10
C GLN A 65 5.79 15.17 11.02
N GLU A 66 6.97 15.54 11.51
CA GLU A 66 7.69 14.75 12.50
C GLU A 66 6.92 14.75 13.81
N ASN A 67 6.70 13.56 14.39
CA ASN A 67 6.02 13.39 15.67
C ASN A 67 6.99 12.95 16.76
N SER A 68 7.96 12.10 16.41
CA SER A 68 9.06 11.64 17.28
C SER A 68 10.21 11.12 16.43
N GLU A 69 11.30 10.70 17.09
CA GLU A 69 12.44 10.04 16.42
C GLU A 69 12.05 8.75 15.66
N GLU A 70 10.98 8.07 16.10
CA GLU A 70 10.54 6.77 15.56
C GLU A 70 9.26 6.89 14.70
N THR A 71 8.62 8.07 14.65
CA THR A 71 7.33 8.23 13.95
C THR A 71 7.21 9.54 13.20
N VAL A 72 6.72 9.46 11.97
CA VAL A 72 6.44 10.60 11.11
C VAL A 72 5.06 10.44 10.47
N ASP A 73 4.25 11.50 10.56
CA ASP A 73 3.01 11.58 9.80
C ASP A 73 3.29 12.25 8.45
N ALA A 74 2.57 11.78 7.43
CA ALA A 74 2.70 12.27 6.08
C ALA A 74 1.33 12.49 5.46
N SER A 75 1.24 13.54 4.64
CA SER A 75 0.14 13.70 3.69
C SER A 75 0.67 13.69 2.27
N MET A 76 -0.05 13.05 1.36
CA MET A 76 0.26 13.08 -0.07
C MET A 76 -0.94 13.61 -0.84
N ASN A 77 -0.69 14.57 -1.73
CA ASN A 77 -1.71 15.16 -2.59
C ASN A 77 -1.51 14.73 -4.05
N VAL A 78 -2.52 14.09 -4.63
CA VAL A 78 -2.58 13.78 -6.06
C VAL A 78 -3.89 14.31 -6.61
N ASN A 79 -3.82 15.38 -7.40
CA ASN A 79 -4.99 16.12 -7.88
C ASN A 79 -5.91 16.52 -6.71
N SER A 80 -7.18 16.08 -6.70
CA SER A 80 -8.14 16.36 -5.64
C SER A 80 -8.12 15.34 -4.49
N ILE A 81 -7.18 14.40 -4.51
CA ILE A 81 -7.07 13.32 -3.51
C ILE A 81 -5.95 13.66 -2.54
N THR A 82 -6.31 13.81 -1.28
CA THR A 82 -5.36 13.93 -0.16
C THR A 82 -5.47 12.68 0.70
N ILE A 83 -4.38 11.95 0.88
CA ILE A 83 -4.29 10.83 1.83
C ILE A 83 -3.35 11.15 2.97
N GLN A 84 -3.55 10.50 4.10
CA GLN A 84 -2.72 10.52 5.28
C GLN A 84 -2.12 9.14 5.52
N ALA A 85 -0.88 9.12 6.00
CA ALA A 85 -0.25 7.93 6.51
C ALA A 85 0.65 8.26 7.70
N ARG A 86 0.91 7.24 8.51
CA ARG A 86 1.95 7.26 9.54
C ARG A 86 3.00 6.24 9.18
N LEU A 87 4.25 6.67 9.17
CA LEU A 87 5.41 5.82 8.98
C LEU A 87 6.09 5.62 10.35
N TYR A 88 6.60 4.42 10.54
CA TYR A 88 7.32 4.01 11.74
C TYR A 88 8.73 3.63 11.30
N VAL A 89 9.72 4.27 11.91
CA VAL A 89 11.13 4.01 11.65
C VAL A 89 11.80 3.47 12.90
N ASP A 90 12.78 2.60 12.74
CA ASP A 90 13.61 2.14 13.85
C ASP A 90 14.80 3.08 14.09
N ASN A 91 15.60 2.75 15.11
CA ASN A 91 16.78 3.52 15.52
C ASN A 91 17.90 3.56 14.47
N GLU A 92 17.83 2.71 13.44
CA GLU A 92 18.77 2.72 12.32
C GLU A 92 18.24 3.53 11.12
N GLY A 93 17.06 4.13 11.26
CA GLY A 93 16.36 4.89 10.24
C GLY A 93 15.64 4.01 9.20
N ASP A 94 15.49 2.72 9.46
CA ASP A 94 14.76 1.82 8.57
C ASP A 94 13.25 1.97 8.77
N LEU A 95 12.51 2.07 7.66
CA LEU A 95 11.05 1.98 7.70
C LEU A 95 10.65 0.57 8.14
N VAL A 96 9.96 0.44 9.28
CA VAL A 96 9.51 -0.86 9.80
C VAL A 96 8.01 -1.06 9.68
N ASN A 97 7.24 0.02 9.48
CA ASN A 97 5.81 -0.07 9.20
C ASN A 97 5.29 1.21 8.53
N PHE A 98 4.22 1.06 7.77
CA PHE A 98 3.40 2.15 7.23
C PHE A 98 1.95 1.84 7.57
N THR A 99 1.20 2.85 8.01
CA THR A 99 -0.23 2.69 8.32
C THR A 99 -1.06 3.80 7.72
N SER A 100 -2.28 3.50 7.29
CA SER A 100 -3.24 4.50 6.82
C SER A 100 -4.68 4.05 7.08
N ASP A 101 -5.53 5.00 7.45
CA ASP A 101 -6.99 4.83 7.60
C ASP A 101 -7.75 5.27 6.33
N ASP A 102 -7.02 5.61 5.25
CA ASP A 102 -7.57 6.15 4.00
C ASP A 102 -7.78 5.09 2.90
N ARG A 103 -7.55 3.82 3.23
CA ARG A 103 -7.81 2.68 2.35
C ARG A 103 -9.05 1.93 2.82
N SER A 104 -9.89 1.50 1.87
CA SER A 104 -11.05 0.66 2.18
C SER A 104 -10.85 -0.77 1.65
N MET A 105 -11.24 -1.74 2.46
CA MET A 105 -11.23 -3.16 2.11
C MET A 105 -12.47 -3.51 1.29
N SER A 106 -12.30 -4.27 0.20
CA SER A 106 -13.40 -4.81 -0.59
C SER A 106 -13.04 -6.19 -1.14
N SER A 107 -14.00 -7.11 -1.14
CA SER A 107 -13.86 -8.45 -1.72
C SER A 107 -14.36 -8.55 -3.16
N ASP A 108 -15.23 -7.63 -3.60
CA ASP A 108 -15.91 -7.65 -4.90
C ASP A 108 -15.73 -6.36 -5.71
N GLY A 109 -15.08 -5.34 -5.14
CA GLY A 109 -14.91 -4.01 -5.73
C GLY A 109 -16.17 -3.15 -5.70
N LYS A 110 -17.23 -3.57 -5.00
CA LYS A 110 -18.53 -2.89 -4.91
C LYS A 110 -18.86 -2.50 -3.48
N ASN A 111 -18.65 -3.42 -2.54
CA ASN A 111 -18.90 -3.21 -1.12
C ASN A 111 -17.57 -2.92 -0.42
N TYR A 112 -17.51 -1.77 0.26
CA TYR A 112 -16.30 -1.28 0.90
C TYR A 112 -16.50 -1.16 2.40
N VAL A 113 -15.50 -1.59 3.16
CA VAL A 113 -15.42 -1.40 4.61
C VAL A 113 -14.15 -0.63 4.90
N ASN A 114 -14.26 0.48 5.64
CA ASN A 114 -13.07 1.17 6.13
C ASN A 114 -12.43 0.32 7.25
N ALA A 115 -11.16 0.03 7.10
CA ALA A 115 -10.32 -0.62 8.09
C ALA A 115 -8.91 -0.06 7.94
N ARG A 116 -8.18 0.09 9.05
CA ARG A 116 -6.78 0.50 8.99
C ARG A 116 -6.00 -0.50 8.16
N TRP A 117 -5.20 0.02 7.24
CA TRP A 117 -4.29 -0.75 6.43
C TRP A 117 -2.85 -0.55 6.92
N SER A 118 -2.06 -1.62 6.95
CA SER A 118 -0.67 -1.55 7.38
C SER A 118 0.27 -2.46 6.58
N THR A 119 1.55 -2.10 6.55
CA THR A 119 2.62 -2.89 5.91
C THR A 119 3.84 -3.04 6.80
N PRO A 120 3.79 -3.90 7.83
CA PRO A 120 4.98 -4.21 8.60
C PRO A 120 6.04 -4.82 7.68
N CYS A 121 7.28 -4.34 7.79
CA CYS A 121 8.39 -4.77 6.96
C CYS A 121 9.69 -4.87 7.77
N SER A 122 10.61 -5.70 7.29
CA SER A 122 11.84 -6.02 8.02
C SER A 122 12.89 -6.65 7.11
N GLN A 123 13.98 -7.12 7.73
CA GLN A 123 15.11 -7.78 7.06
C GLN A 123 15.77 -6.86 6.03
N HIS A 124 15.94 -5.59 6.41
CA HIS A 124 16.56 -4.59 5.56
C HIS A 124 17.96 -5.01 5.11
N THR A 125 18.28 -4.71 3.86
CA THR A 125 19.61 -4.93 3.30
C THR A 125 20.00 -3.79 2.37
N VAL A 126 21.29 -3.64 2.13
CA VAL A 126 21.79 -2.64 1.19
C VAL A 126 21.87 -3.23 -0.21
N HIS A 127 21.16 -2.62 -1.15
CA HIS A 127 21.22 -2.94 -2.57
C HIS A 127 21.48 -1.67 -3.39
N ASN A 128 22.57 -1.63 -4.16
CA ASN A 128 22.99 -0.46 -4.94
C ASN A 128 23.02 0.84 -4.11
N GLY A 129 23.50 0.77 -2.86
CA GLY A 129 23.57 1.92 -1.95
C GLY A 129 22.26 2.31 -1.27
N ARG A 130 21.15 1.59 -1.55
CA ARG A 130 19.84 1.81 -0.93
C ARG A 130 19.58 0.78 0.15
N ARG A 131 19.06 1.21 1.29
CA ARG A 131 18.63 0.32 2.37
C ARG A 131 17.15 -0.02 2.16
N LEU A 132 16.84 -1.27 1.81
CA LEU A 132 15.50 -1.73 1.39
C LEU A 132 15.07 -2.97 2.17
N PRO A 133 13.77 -3.11 2.52
CA PRO A 133 13.25 -4.29 3.22
C PRO A 133 13.29 -5.53 2.33
N ARG A 134 13.57 -6.70 2.92
CA ARG A 134 13.43 -8.00 2.23
C ARG A 134 12.15 -8.74 2.55
N TYR A 135 11.50 -8.36 3.65
CA TYR A 135 10.23 -8.90 4.08
C TYR A 135 9.21 -7.79 4.21
N GLY A 136 7.97 -8.06 3.79
CA GLY A 136 6.85 -7.14 3.98
C GLY A 136 5.52 -7.87 3.99
N GLU A 137 4.54 -7.31 4.68
CA GLU A 137 3.16 -7.79 4.65
C GLU A 137 2.22 -6.69 4.17
N ALA A 138 1.01 -7.08 3.75
CA ALA A 138 -0.10 -6.16 3.61
C ALA A 138 -1.24 -6.66 4.51
N CYS A 139 -1.65 -5.81 5.43
CA CYS A 139 -2.49 -6.17 6.56
C CYS A 139 -3.72 -5.27 6.66
N TRP A 140 -4.82 -5.85 7.12
CA TRP A 140 -6.00 -5.12 7.59
C TRP A 140 -6.13 -5.29 9.09
N ASP A 141 -6.24 -4.19 9.84
CA ASP A 141 -6.55 -4.27 11.27
C ASP A 141 -8.07 -4.32 11.44
N LEU A 142 -8.58 -5.52 11.71
CA LEU A 142 -10.01 -5.79 11.87
C LEU A 142 -10.35 -5.92 13.36
N PRO A 143 -11.63 -5.76 13.75
CA PRO A 143 -12.07 -5.99 15.13
C PRO A 143 -11.76 -7.40 15.65
N SER A 144 -11.68 -8.40 14.76
CA SER A 144 -11.32 -9.78 15.09
C SER A 144 -9.82 -10.04 15.19
N GLY A 145 -8.98 -9.02 14.94
CA GLY A 145 -7.53 -9.12 14.87
C GLY A 145 -6.97 -8.70 13.52
N SER A 146 -5.65 -8.55 13.45
CA SER A 146 -4.96 -8.19 12.20
C SER A 146 -5.00 -9.35 11.21
N LEU A 147 -5.36 -9.06 9.96
CA LEU A 147 -5.42 -9.99 8.84
C LEU A 147 -4.34 -9.64 7.83
N SER A 148 -3.26 -10.42 7.82
CA SER A 148 -2.26 -10.40 6.75
C SER A 148 -2.79 -11.14 5.53
N TYR A 149 -3.13 -10.40 4.47
CA TYR A 149 -3.67 -10.97 3.23
C TYR A 149 -2.60 -11.19 2.15
N ALA A 150 -1.43 -10.57 2.31
CA ALA A 150 -0.27 -10.80 1.46
C ALA A 150 1.02 -10.74 2.27
N ARG A 151 1.98 -11.61 1.93
CA ARG A 151 3.33 -11.62 2.48
C ARG A 151 4.33 -11.73 1.36
N PHE A 152 5.40 -10.96 1.46
CA PHE A 152 6.42 -10.83 0.43
C PHE A 152 7.78 -11.19 1.02
N ASN A 153 8.53 -12.03 0.31
CA ASN A 153 9.92 -12.36 0.62
C ASN A 153 10.76 -12.11 -0.64
N ILE A 154 11.60 -11.08 -0.60
CA ILE A 154 12.50 -10.74 -1.69
C ILE A 154 13.71 -11.67 -1.61
N THR A 155 13.79 -12.64 -2.53
CA THR A 155 14.89 -13.59 -2.58
C THR A 155 16.11 -13.04 -3.32
N ARG A 156 15.92 -12.09 -4.23
CA ARG A 156 16.95 -11.40 -5.01
C ARG A 156 16.47 -9.99 -5.36
N PHE A 157 17.39 -9.03 -5.35
CA PHE A 157 17.20 -7.67 -5.89
C PHE A 157 17.85 -7.58 -7.27
#